data_AF-A0A7W9SP71-F1
#
_entry.id   AF-A0A7W9SP71-F1
#
_cell.length_a   1.000
_cell.length_b   1.000
_cell.length_c   1.000
_cell.angle_alpha   90.00
_cell.angle_beta   90.00
_cell.angle_gamma   90.00
#
_symmetry.space_group_name_H-M   'P 1'
#
loop_
_entity.id
_entity.type
_entity.pdbx_description
1 polymer ?
#
loop_
_entity_poly.entity_id
_entity_poly.type
_entity_poly.pdbx_seq_one_letter_code
_entity_poly.pdbx_strand_id
1 'polypeptide(L)'
;MKRRVFLLAALLLLAPLLPAKAGAQALFPSECFPVERLPAALRPKAEEILLKLLDSEGLYTVVGGMKPMSSGFVSAYFAVDRPDTARLDELRQVLGALRCGPNLRCELLVFHTANDGKRYAEAVVFYRPAVAQITRTYESYFAPLGLTPHTDPLEVALSVEHLEGAPRNRGLGYLYGYPKPAVDFFVAGQEEYARTKKITPRDFRQIPTFGRESGSFVYAVPKGTPETDEDRRLKARAGQILAEYKKRRARFIGPGKPGIVALLRDWFTNEKGECAPENARF
;
A
#
# COMPACT_ATOMS: atom_id res chain seq x y z
N MET A 1 -1.84 75.57 -14.60
CA MET A 1 -1.71 74.56 -13.52
C MET A 1 -0.72 73.48 -13.94
N LYS A 2 0.53 73.53 -13.45
CA LYS A 2 1.57 72.51 -13.70
C LYS A 2 1.52 71.48 -12.58
N ARG A 3 1.13 70.23 -12.86
CA ARG A 3 1.20 69.12 -11.89
C ARG A 3 2.59 68.48 -11.96
N ARG A 4 3.33 68.58 -10.85
CA ARG A 4 4.59 67.87 -10.61
C ARG A 4 4.27 66.43 -10.23
N VAL A 5 4.84 65.47 -10.94
CA VAL A 5 4.82 64.04 -10.60
C VAL A 5 6.03 63.77 -9.70
N PHE A 6 5.79 63.35 -8.46
CA PHE A 6 6.83 62.83 -7.56
C PHE A 6 7.01 61.34 -7.85
N LEU A 7 8.21 60.93 -8.28
CA LEU A 7 8.62 59.52 -8.27
C LEU A 7 9.11 59.17 -6.86
N LEU A 8 8.40 58.27 -6.18
CA LEU A 8 8.89 57.58 -4.99
C LEU A 8 9.67 56.35 -5.43
N ALA A 9 10.97 56.32 -5.12
CA ALA A 9 11.80 55.14 -5.27
C ALA A 9 11.48 54.15 -4.13
N ALA A 10 10.89 53.01 -4.46
CA ALA A 10 10.69 51.90 -3.53
C ALA A 10 11.93 50.99 -3.55
N LEU A 11 12.70 51.00 -2.45
CA LEU A 11 13.78 50.06 -2.20
C LEU A 11 13.16 48.68 -1.88
N LEU A 12 13.22 47.75 -2.83
CA LEU A 12 12.87 46.34 -2.63
C LEU A 12 14.05 45.62 -1.95
N LEU A 13 13.94 45.40 -0.64
CA LEU A 13 14.80 44.50 0.12
C LEU A 13 14.47 43.05 -0.27
N LEU A 14 15.29 42.44 -1.14
CA LEU A 14 15.28 41.00 -1.36
C LEU A 14 15.83 40.29 -0.11
N ALA A 15 14.95 39.74 0.72
CA ALA A 15 15.33 38.77 1.72
C ALA A 15 15.59 37.40 1.04
N PRO A 16 16.71 36.70 1.32
CA PRO A 16 16.94 35.37 0.79
C PRO A 16 15.99 34.38 1.47
N LEU A 17 15.04 33.85 0.70
CA LEU A 17 14.24 32.68 1.08
C LEU A 17 15.14 31.46 1.12
N LEU A 18 15.68 31.14 2.29
CA LEU A 18 16.26 29.83 2.55
C LEU A 18 15.16 28.77 2.39
N PRO A 19 15.36 27.71 1.61
CA PRO A 19 14.39 26.63 1.50
C PRO A 19 14.28 25.97 2.88
N ALA A 20 13.10 26.07 3.48
CA ALA A 20 12.76 25.25 4.64
C ALA A 20 12.93 23.79 4.20
N LYS A 21 13.94 23.11 4.74
CA LYS A 21 13.97 21.65 4.72
C LYS A 21 12.68 21.22 5.40
N ALA A 22 11.74 20.69 4.62
CA ALA A 22 10.58 19.99 5.15
C ALA A 22 11.12 18.79 5.93
N GLY A 23 11.47 19.01 7.20
CA GLY A 23 11.85 17.95 8.11
C GLY A 23 10.66 17.03 8.23
N ALA A 24 10.86 15.75 7.95
CA ALA A 24 9.90 14.73 8.31
C ALA A 24 9.56 14.93 9.79
N GLN A 25 8.32 15.31 10.07
CA GLN A 25 7.87 15.58 11.42
C GLN A 25 8.01 14.27 12.20
N ALA A 26 8.84 14.28 13.26
CA ALA A 26 8.96 13.15 14.16
C ALA A 26 7.58 12.89 14.79
N LEU A 27 7.08 11.66 14.65
CA LEU A 27 5.76 11.29 15.15
C LEU A 27 5.90 10.62 16.51
N PHE A 28 5.00 10.93 17.43
CA PHE A 28 4.85 10.15 18.64
C PHE A 28 4.16 8.81 18.34
N PRO A 29 4.36 7.75 19.16
CA PRO A 29 3.74 6.45 18.93
C PRO A 29 2.22 6.52 18.82
N SER A 30 1.57 7.42 19.57
CA SER A 30 0.12 7.65 19.53
C SER A 30 -0.38 8.24 18.21
N GLU A 31 0.51 8.79 17.38
CA GLU A 31 0.17 9.33 16.06
C GLU A 31 0.18 8.26 14.97
N CYS A 32 0.80 7.12 15.24
CA CYS A 32 0.68 5.93 14.41
C CYS A 32 -0.46 5.05 14.90
N PHE A 33 -1.33 4.71 13.95
CA PHE A 33 -2.57 3.96 14.16
C PHE A 33 -3.42 4.59 15.27
N PRO A 34 -3.86 5.87 15.15
CA PRO A 34 -4.59 6.58 16.21
C PRO A 34 -6.04 6.08 16.36
N VAL A 35 -6.21 4.78 16.62
CA VAL A 35 -7.51 4.11 16.75
C VAL A 35 -8.33 4.65 17.91
N GLU A 36 -7.69 5.28 18.89
CA GLU A 36 -8.34 5.94 20.02
C GLU A 36 -9.19 7.14 19.57
N ARG A 37 -8.90 7.72 18.41
CA ARG A 37 -9.69 8.80 17.80
C ARG A 37 -10.96 8.30 17.13
N LEU A 38 -11.10 6.99 16.92
CA LEU A 38 -12.33 6.41 16.38
C LEU A 38 -13.44 6.41 17.45
N PRO A 39 -14.72 6.46 17.02
CA PRO A 39 -15.85 6.10 17.87
C PRO A 39 -15.60 4.77 18.58
N ALA A 40 -16.00 4.65 19.85
CA ALA A 40 -15.71 3.49 20.67
C ALA A 40 -16.16 2.16 20.01
N ALA A 41 -17.30 2.18 19.30
CA ALA A 41 -17.83 1.04 18.57
C ALA A 41 -16.93 0.56 17.41
N LEU A 42 -16.11 1.44 16.82
CA LEU A 42 -15.25 1.12 15.68
C LEU A 42 -13.84 0.65 16.07
N ARG A 43 -13.42 0.88 17.32
CA ARG A 43 -12.06 0.52 17.77
C ARG A 43 -11.76 -0.99 17.67
N PRO A 44 -12.65 -1.90 18.12
CA PRO A 44 -12.41 -3.33 17.94
C PRO A 44 -12.30 -3.73 16.47
N LYS A 45 -13.04 -3.05 15.59
CA LYS A 45 -12.99 -3.30 14.15
C LYS A 45 -11.65 -2.91 13.54
N ALA A 46 -11.08 -1.79 14.00
CA ALA A 46 -9.75 -1.35 13.58
C ALA A 46 -8.68 -2.39 13.94
N GLU A 47 -8.72 -2.93 15.16
CA GLU A 47 -7.79 -3.99 15.58
C GLU A 47 -8.00 -5.30 14.80
N GLU A 48 -9.24 -5.71 14.56
CA GLU A 48 -9.54 -6.90 13.75
C GLU A 48 -8.97 -6.77 12.33
N ILE A 49 -9.17 -5.61 11.70
CA ILE A 49 -8.69 -5.34 10.34
C ILE A 49 -7.15 -5.28 10.31
N LEU A 50 -6.50 -4.62 11.28
CA LEU A 50 -5.04 -4.60 11.38
C LEU A 50 -4.45 -5.99 11.58
N LEU A 51 -5.09 -6.83 12.39
CA LEU A 51 -4.63 -8.21 12.60
C LEU A 51 -4.76 -9.03 11.31
N LYS A 52 -5.89 -8.92 10.59
CA LYS A 52 -6.06 -9.57 9.28
C LYS A 52 -5.03 -9.09 8.26
N LEU A 53 -4.75 -7.79 8.24
CA LEU A 53 -3.74 -7.20 7.38
C LEU A 53 -2.36 -7.82 7.66
N LEU A 54 -1.93 -7.87 8.92
CA LEU A 54 -0.61 -8.39 9.30
C LEU A 54 -0.51 -9.93 9.27
N ASP A 55 -1.62 -10.64 9.43
CA ASP A 55 -1.65 -12.09 9.25
C ASP A 55 -1.62 -12.49 7.76
N SER A 56 -1.78 -11.53 6.84
CA SER A 56 -1.75 -11.72 5.38
C SER A 56 -0.45 -11.21 4.73
N GLU A 57 -0.40 -11.12 3.39
CA GLU A 57 0.74 -10.52 2.67
C GLU A 57 0.89 -9.01 2.93
N GLY A 58 -0.14 -8.37 3.49
CA GLY A 58 -0.09 -6.99 3.92
C GLY A 58 1.04 -6.67 4.90
N LEU A 59 1.51 -7.67 5.66
CA LEU A 59 2.72 -7.58 6.46
C LEU A 59 3.91 -7.03 5.66
N TYR A 60 4.08 -7.45 4.41
CA TYR A 60 5.21 -7.07 3.56
C TYR A 60 5.07 -5.68 2.93
N THR A 61 3.89 -5.09 2.96
CA THR A 61 3.69 -3.66 2.69
C THR A 61 3.94 -2.84 3.95
N VAL A 62 3.35 -3.24 5.07
CA VAL A 62 3.43 -2.51 6.34
C VAL A 62 4.84 -2.48 6.90
N VAL A 63 5.55 -3.61 6.84
CA VAL A 63 6.90 -3.78 7.38
C VAL A 63 7.89 -3.91 6.24
N GLY A 64 8.87 -3.01 6.21
CA GLY A 64 9.95 -3.01 5.23
C GLY A 64 9.57 -2.48 3.84
N GLY A 65 8.29 -2.19 3.57
CA GLY A 65 7.88 -1.59 2.30
C GLY A 65 8.28 -2.42 1.09
N MET A 66 8.32 -3.75 1.24
CA MET A 66 8.74 -4.67 0.18
C MET A 66 7.73 -4.68 -0.96
N LYS A 67 6.44 -4.57 -0.62
CA LYS A 67 5.34 -4.41 -1.58
C LYS A 67 4.85 -2.96 -1.55
N PRO A 68 4.71 -2.27 -2.70
CA PRO A 68 4.10 -0.93 -2.75
C PRO A 68 2.67 -0.92 -2.21
N MET A 69 1.91 -1.98 -2.52
CA MET A 69 0.51 -2.15 -2.16
C MET A 69 0.20 -3.60 -1.78
N SER A 70 -0.75 -3.78 -0.85
CA SER A 70 -1.44 -5.05 -0.59
C SER A 70 -2.93 -4.79 -0.38
N SER A 71 -3.78 -5.77 -0.66
CA SER A 71 -5.24 -5.62 -0.56
C SER A 71 -5.95 -6.89 -0.08
N GLY A 72 -7.28 -6.90 -0.08
CA GLY A 72 -8.08 -8.12 0.10
C GLY A 72 -8.22 -8.62 1.54
N PHE A 73 -7.72 -7.88 2.53
CA PHE A 73 -7.82 -8.25 3.96
C PHE A 73 -9.20 -7.89 4.58
N VAL A 74 -9.96 -7.01 3.94
CA VAL A 74 -11.39 -6.80 4.18
C VAL A 74 -12.05 -6.25 2.91
N SER A 75 -13.29 -6.65 2.65
CA SER A 75 -14.04 -6.22 1.46
C SER A 75 -15.52 -6.02 1.74
N ALA A 76 -16.19 -5.40 0.78
CA ALA A 76 -17.62 -5.15 0.76
C ALA A 76 -18.16 -5.19 -0.68
N TYR A 77 -19.44 -5.47 -0.82
CA TYR A 77 -20.19 -5.31 -2.07
C TYR A 77 -21.38 -4.39 -1.81
N PHE A 78 -21.76 -3.60 -2.80
CA PHE A 78 -22.97 -2.78 -2.75
C PHE A 78 -23.68 -2.79 -4.11
N ALA A 79 -25.01 -2.68 -4.08
CA ALA A 79 -25.82 -2.61 -5.29
C ALA A 79 -25.65 -1.24 -5.97
N VAL A 80 -25.61 -1.21 -7.30
CA VAL A 80 -25.42 0.03 -8.07
C VAL A 80 -26.73 0.79 -8.25
N ASP A 81 -27.85 0.07 -8.42
CA ASP A 81 -29.18 0.63 -8.64
C ASP A 81 -29.77 1.27 -7.37
N ARG A 82 -29.47 0.69 -6.21
CA ARG A 82 -29.90 1.17 -4.89
C ARG A 82 -28.73 1.06 -3.90
N PRO A 83 -27.77 1.99 -3.97
CA PRO A 83 -26.55 1.89 -3.17
C PRO A 83 -26.83 2.11 -1.69
N ASP A 84 -26.56 1.09 -0.88
CA ASP A 84 -26.33 1.22 0.56
C ASP A 84 -24.83 1.42 0.80
N THR A 85 -24.47 2.63 1.22
CA THR A 85 -23.07 3.03 1.43
C THR A 85 -22.65 2.99 2.91
N ALA A 86 -23.54 2.59 3.84
CA ALA A 86 -23.24 2.62 5.27
C ALA A 86 -21.98 1.80 5.63
N ARG A 87 -21.86 0.61 5.04
CA ARG A 87 -20.68 -0.24 5.23
C ARG A 87 -19.40 0.36 4.62
N LEU A 88 -19.51 1.09 3.50
CA LEU A 88 -18.36 1.76 2.89
C LEU A 88 -17.88 2.92 3.76
N ASP A 89 -18.82 3.70 4.31
CA ASP A 89 -18.51 4.81 5.21
C ASP A 89 -17.83 4.30 6.49
N GLU A 90 -18.38 3.26 7.11
CA GLU A 90 -17.77 2.60 8.28
C GLU A 90 -16.34 2.14 7.99
N LEU A 91 -16.11 1.49 6.84
CA LEU A 91 -14.78 1.05 6.43
C LEU A 91 -13.84 2.24 6.22
N ARG A 92 -14.29 3.34 5.58
CA ARG A 92 -13.46 4.54 5.39
C ARG A 92 -13.06 5.18 6.72
N GLN A 93 -13.98 5.25 7.69
CA GLN A 93 -13.67 5.76 9.02
C GLN A 93 -12.58 4.91 9.69
N VAL A 94 -12.74 3.58 9.69
CA VAL A 94 -11.75 2.67 10.30
C VAL A 94 -10.40 2.76 9.58
N LEU A 95 -10.39 2.62 8.25
CA LEU A 95 -9.16 2.61 7.44
C LEU A 95 -8.42 3.94 7.51
N GLY A 96 -9.13 5.07 7.62
CA GLY A 96 -8.54 6.39 7.80
C GLY A 96 -7.71 6.53 9.09
N ALA A 97 -8.00 5.72 10.12
CA ALA A 97 -7.18 5.63 11.33
C ALA A 97 -6.02 4.63 11.20
N LEU A 98 -6.01 3.75 10.18
CA LEU A 98 -4.94 2.77 9.96
C LEU A 98 -3.80 3.37 9.13
N ARG A 99 -3.11 4.32 9.73
CA ARG A 99 -1.99 5.06 9.11
C ARG A 99 -0.86 5.32 10.09
N CYS A 100 0.36 5.47 9.59
CA CYS A 100 1.51 5.90 10.36
C CYS A 100 2.30 6.90 9.53
N GLY A 101 2.11 8.18 9.85
CA GLY A 101 2.70 9.28 9.10
C GLY A 101 2.22 9.37 7.64
N PRO A 102 3.00 10.04 6.77
CA PRO A 102 2.68 10.16 5.35
C PRO A 102 3.04 8.91 4.54
N ASN A 103 3.78 7.96 5.12
CA ASN A 103 4.41 6.87 4.38
C ASN A 103 3.61 5.58 4.38
N LEU A 104 2.76 5.35 5.39
CA LEU A 104 1.92 4.17 5.48
C LEU A 104 0.48 4.57 5.76
N ARG A 105 -0.45 4.12 4.90
CA ARG A 105 -1.89 4.34 5.12
C ARG A 105 -2.74 3.26 4.47
N CYS A 106 -3.88 2.98 5.07
CA CYS A 106 -4.91 2.14 4.48
C CYS A 106 -6.05 3.00 3.93
N GLU A 107 -6.65 2.54 2.83
CA GLU A 107 -7.77 3.20 2.18
C GLU A 107 -8.76 2.18 1.61
N LEU A 108 -9.94 2.66 1.20
CA LEU A 108 -10.94 1.84 0.54
C LEU A 108 -10.89 2.07 -0.97
N LEU A 109 -10.47 1.04 -1.71
CA LEU A 109 -10.52 1.02 -3.17
C LEU A 109 -11.88 0.48 -3.62
N VAL A 110 -12.62 1.26 -4.40
CA VAL A 110 -13.87 0.83 -5.04
C VAL A 110 -13.56 0.55 -6.50
N PHE A 111 -13.80 -0.69 -6.95
CA PHE A 111 -13.53 -1.10 -8.31
C PHE A 111 -14.56 -0.52 -9.27
N HIS A 112 -14.08 -0.07 -10.44
CA HIS A 112 -14.91 0.53 -11.48
C HIS A 112 -15.97 -0.46 -11.99
N THR A 113 -15.54 -1.69 -12.26
CA THR A 113 -16.39 -2.73 -12.85
C THR A 113 -17.45 -3.21 -11.87
N ALA A 114 -18.71 -3.16 -12.31
CA ALA A 114 -19.83 -3.81 -11.64
C ALA A 114 -20.06 -5.20 -12.23
N ASN A 115 -20.30 -6.19 -11.39
CA ASN A 115 -20.69 -7.54 -11.78
C ASN A 115 -22.05 -7.86 -11.15
N ASP A 116 -23.00 -8.34 -11.94
CA ASP A 116 -24.36 -8.67 -11.50
C ASP A 116 -25.03 -7.54 -10.70
N GLY A 117 -24.90 -6.30 -11.19
CA GLY A 117 -25.48 -5.11 -10.56
C GLY A 117 -24.80 -4.67 -9.25
N LYS A 118 -23.68 -5.29 -8.87
CA LYS A 118 -22.94 -4.97 -7.65
C LYS A 118 -21.54 -4.46 -7.96
N ARG A 119 -21.08 -3.47 -7.20
CA ARG A 119 -19.68 -3.06 -7.17
C ARG A 119 -18.95 -3.68 -6.00
N TYR A 120 -17.69 -4.00 -6.23
CA TYR A 120 -16.77 -4.53 -5.23
C TYR A 120 -15.92 -3.39 -4.66
N ALA A 121 -15.69 -3.41 -3.36
CA ALA A 121 -14.76 -2.53 -2.68
C ALA A 121 -13.88 -3.35 -1.73
N GLU A 122 -12.61 -2.97 -1.62
CA GLU A 122 -11.70 -3.63 -0.70
C GLU A 122 -10.75 -2.64 -0.03
N ALA A 123 -10.31 -2.99 1.17
CA ALA A 123 -9.26 -2.26 1.82
C ALA A 123 -7.92 -2.54 1.12
N VAL A 124 -7.19 -1.47 0.90
CA VAL A 124 -5.82 -1.46 0.37
C VAL A 124 -4.92 -0.80 1.41
N VAL A 125 -3.69 -1.28 1.52
CA VAL A 125 -2.63 -0.59 2.26
C VAL A 125 -1.54 -0.17 1.27
N PHE A 126 -1.03 1.05 1.45
CA PHE A 126 0.05 1.60 0.64
C PHE A 126 1.26 1.94 1.48
N TYR A 127 2.44 1.58 0.98
CA TYR A 127 3.70 2.14 1.43
C TYR A 127 4.19 3.17 0.41
N ARG A 128 3.95 4.45 0.69
CA ARG A 128 4.18 5.57 -0.25
C ARG A 128 5.59 5.60 -0.83
N PRO A 129 6.68 5.39 -0.06
CA PRO A 129 8.02 5.36 -0.65
C PRO A 129 8.20 4.27 -1.72
N ALA A 130 7.60 3.09 -1.54
CA ALA A 130 7.65 2.02 -2.52
C ALA A 130 6.77 2.30 -3.75
N VAL A 131 5.62 2.94 -3.57
CA VAL A 131 4.80 3.43 -4.71
C VAL A 131 5.59 4.47 -5.52
N ALA A 132 6.20 5.45 -4.85
CA ALA A 132 7.04 6.45 -5.52
C ALA A 132 8.24 5.82 -6.25
N GLN A 133 8.81 4.75 -5.68
CA GLN A 133 9.88 4.00 -6.32
C GLN A 133 9.40 3.25 -7.55
N ILE A 134 8.25 2.56 -7.48
CA ILE A 134 7.74 1.76 -8.60
C ILE A 134 7.34 2.66 -9.79
N THR A 135 6.77 3.84 -9.52
CA THR A 135 6.43 4.81 -10.56
C THR A 135 7.67 5.41 -11.21
N ARG A 136 8.77 5.60 -10.45
CA ARG A 136 10.09 5.98 -11.00
C ARG A 136 10.67 4.88 -11.87
N THR A 137 10.70 3.65 -11.35
CA THR A 137 11.33 2.50 -12.01
C THR A 137 10.64 2.16 -13.32
N TYR A 138 9.31 2.28 -13.39
CA TYR A 138 8.53 2.02 -14.61
C TYR A 138 7.91 3.30 -15.18
N GLU A 139 8.69 4.38 -15.23
CA GLU A 139 8.25 5.69 -15.73
C GLU A 139 7.59 5.59 -17.11
N SER A 140 8.14 4.80 -18.04
CA SER A 140 7.56 4.61 -19.37
C SER A 140 6.16 4.00 -19.38
N TYR A 141 5.77 3.30 -18.32
CA TYR A 141 4.42 2.79 -18.13
C TYR A 141 3.52 3.82 -17.43
N PHE A 142 4.01 4.49 -16.39
CA PHE A 142 3.20 5.37 -15.54
C PHE A 142 3.05 6.81 -16.07
N ALA A 143 4.08 7.37 -16.71
CA ALA A 143 4.07 8.75 -17.20
C ALA A 143 2.99 9.02 -18.27
N PRO A 144 2.68 8.11 -19.22
CA PRO A 144 1.56 8.30 -20.15
C PRO A 144 0.19 8.40 -19.47
N LEU A 145 0.07 7.93 -18.23
CA LEU A 145 -1.13 8.04 -17.41
C LEU A 145 -1.17 9.34 -16.58
N GLY A 146 -0.16 10.22 -16.73
CA GLY A 146 0.01 11.42 -15.90
C GLY A 146 0.52 11.13 -14.48
N LEU A 147 0.95 9.89 -14.20
CA LEU A 147 1.34 9.45 -12.86
C LEU A 147 2.83 9.69 -12.62
N THR A 148 3.15 10.33 -11.50
CA THR A 148 4.51 10.69 -11.09
C THR A 148 4.83 10.13 -9.71
N PRO A 149 6.10 10.14 -9.27
CA PRO A 149 6.48 9.68 -7.92
C PRO A 149 5.85 10.44 -6.76
N HIS A 150 5.23 11.59 -7.01
CA HIS A 150 4.53 12.37 -6.00
C HIS A 150 3.01 12.21 -6.02
N THR A 151 2.48 11.54 -7.06
CA THR A 151 1.06 11.24 -7.17
C THR A 151 0.59 10.43 -5.95
N ASP A 152 -0.64 10.71 -5.53
CA ASP A 152 -1.26 10.04 -4.41
C ASP A 152 -1.37 8.52 -4.68
N PRO A 153 -0.96 7.63 -3.76
CA PRO A 153 -1.02 6.18 -4.00
C PRO A 153 -2.39 5.63 -4.39
N LEU A 154 -3.48 6.18 -3.85
CA LEU A 154 -4.83 5.75 -4.22
C LEU A 154 -5.17 6.21 -5.64
N GLU A 155 -4.76 7.41 -6.04
CA GLU A 155 -4.90 7.91 -7.42
C GLU A 155 -4.12 7.02 -8.41
N VAL A 156 -2.90 6.61 -8.08
CA VAL A 156 -2.13 5.65 -8.90
C VAL A 156 -2.90 4.34 -9.07
N ALA A 157 -3.41 3.79 -7.96
CA ALA A 157 -4.17 2.54 -7.98
C ALA A 157 -5.46 2.67 -8.80
N LEU A 158 -6.24 3.73 -8.61
CA LEU A 158 -7.47 3.99 -9.35
C LEU A 158 -7.21 4.16 -10.85
N SER A 159 -6.19 4.95 -11.22
CA SER A 159 -5.83 5.17 -12.63
C SER A 159 -5.43 3.87 -13.33
N VAL A 160 -4.71 2.97 -12.64
CA VAL A 160 -4.41 1.63 -13.16
C VAL A 160 -5.65 0.75 -13.21
N GLU A 161 -6.50 0.79 -12.19
CA GLU A 161 -7.71 -0.05 -12.07
C GLU A 161 -8.71 0.22 -13.21
N HIS A 162 -8.81 1.47 -13.66
CA HIS A 162 -9.69 1.91 -14.76
C HIS A 162 -9.17 1.54 -16.16
N LEU A 163 -7.93 1.06 -16.29
CA LEU A 163 -7.45 0.50 -17.55
C LEU A 163 -8.14 -0.85 -17.81
N GLU A 164 -7.97 -1.39 -19.01
CA GLU A 164 -8.47 -2.72 -19.36
C GLU A 164 -7.33 -3.66 -19.77
N GLY A 165 -7.58 -4.97 -19.67
CA GLY A 165 -6.71 -6.01 -20.21
C GLY A 165 -5.24 -5.97 -19.73
N ALA A 166 -4.32 -6.08 -20.68
CA ALA A 166 -2.88 -6.18 -20.44
C ALA A 166 -2.28 -4.98 -19.69
N PRO A 167 -2.56 -3.71 -20.07
CA PRO A 167 -2.13 -2.54 -19.29
C PRO A 167 -2.56 -2.61 -17.82
N ARG A 168 -3.85 -2.85 -17.54
CA ARG A 168 -4.37 -2.98 -16.16
C ARG A 168 -3.60 -4.03 -15.36
N ASN A 169 -3.47 -5.23 -15.92
CA ASN A 169 -2.79 -6.35 -15.27
C ASN A 169 -1.31 -6.06 -15.01
N ARG A 170 -0.65 -5.37 -15.94
CA ARG A 170 0.74 -4.93 -15.80
C ARG A 170 0.91 -3.94 -14.66
N GLY A 171 0.08 -2.89 -14.62
CA GLY A 171 0.13 -1.88 -13.57
C GLY A 171 -0.16 -2.45 -12.19
N LEU A 172 -1.19 -3.31 -12.07
CA LEU A 172 -1.48 -4.02 -10.82
C LEU A 172 -0.31 -4.90 -10.41
N GLY A 173 0.31 -5.61 -11.36
CA GLY A 173 1.47 -6.44 -11.09
C GLY A 173 2.63 -5.66 -10.46
N TYR A 174 2.90 -4.46 -10.96
CA TYR A 174 3.89 -3.55 -10.39
C TYR A 174 3.47 -3.04 -9.00
N LEU A 175 2.22 -2.62 -8.81
CA LEU A 175 1.73 -2.11 -7.52
C LEU A 175 1.74 -3.18 -6.42
N TYR A 176 1.44 -4.44 -6.75
CA TYR A 176 1.55 -5.56 -5.82
C TYR A 176 3.00 -6.01 -5.56
N GLY A 177 3.98 -5.39 -6.23
CA GLY A 177 5.41 -5.62 -5.99
C GLY A 177 5.95 -6.91 -6.57
N TYR A 178 5.33 -7.46 -7.63
CA TYR A 178 5.85 -8.66 -8.27
C TYR A 178 7.08 -8.35 -9.13
N PRO A 179 8.05 -9.28 -9.22
CA PRO A 179 9.20 -9.13 -10.12
C PRO A 179 8.77 -8.88 -11.56
N LYS A 180 9.47 -7.97 -12.27
CA LYS A 180 9.13 -7.60 -13.65
C LYS A 180 8.97 -8.83 -14.58
N PRO A 181 9.87 -9.83 -14.55
CA PRO A 181 9.72 -11.00 -15.43
C PRO A 181 8.44 -11.80 -15.16
N ALA A 182 7.96 -11.84 -13.91
CA ALA A 182 6.71 -12.49 -13.55
C ALA A 182 5.49 -11.70 -14.06
N VAL A 183 5.54 -10.37 -13.96
CA VAL A 183 4.51 -9.48 -14.53
C VAL A 183 4.44 -9.64 -16.05
N ASP A 184 5.58 -9.60 -16.73
CA ASP A 184 5.67 -9.80 -18.18
C ASP A 184 5.09 -11.15 -18.61
N PHE A 185 5.47 -12.22 -17.91
CA PHE A 185 4.97 -13.57 -18.17
C PHE A 185 3.45 -13.68 -17.97
N PHE A 186 2.94 -13.10 -16.89
CA PHE A 186 1.49 -13.12 -16.62
C PHE A 186 0.71 -12.38 -17.70
N VAL A 187 1.17 -11.18 -18.10
CA VAL A 187 0.52 -10.37 -19.13
C VAL A 187 0.54 -11.09 -20.49
N ALA A 188 1.69 -11.59 -20.91
CA ALA A 188 1.81 -12.36 -22.15
C ALA A 188 0.94 -13.63 -22.13
N GLY A 189 0.87 -14.32 -21.00
CA GLY A 189 0.01 -15.50 -20.83
C GLY A 189 -1.49 -15.19 -20.94
N GLN A 190 -1.94 -14.01 -20.48
CA GLN A 190 -3.33 -13.56 -20.64
C GLN A 190 -3.65 -13.24 -22.10
N GLU A 191 -2.74 -12.57 -22.82
CA GLU A 191 -2.88 -12.29 -24.24
C GLU A 191 -2.94 -13.58 -25.07
N GLU A 192 -2.06 -14.55 -24.76
CA GLU A 192 -2.05 -15.87 -25.38
C GLU A 192 -3.36 -16.63 -25.14
N TYR A 193 -3.83 -16.64 -23.90
CA TYR A 193 -5.10 -17.27 -23.54
C TYR A 193 -6.28 -16.60 -24.23
N ALA A 194 -6.31 -15.27 -24.32
CA ALA A 194 -7.36 -14.55 -25.03
C ALA A 194 -7.46 -15.01 -26.49
N ARG A 195 -6.30 -15.20 -27.15
CA ARG A 195 -6.16 -15.64 -28.55
C ARG A 195 -6.48 -17.13 -28.75
N THR A 196 -5.99 -18.01 -27.88
CA THR A 196 -5.96 -19.46 -28.14
C THR A 196 -6.84 -20.29 -27.22
N LYS A 197 -7.34 -19.70 -26.13
CA LYS A 197 -7.99 -20.38 -25.01
C LYS A 197 -7.13 -21.46 -24.34
N LYS A 198 -5.82 -21.44 -24.55
CA LYS A 198 -4.86 -22.35 -23.91
C LYS A 198 -4.14 -21.65 -22.78
N ILE A 199 -4.05 -22.33 -21.64
CA ILE A 199 -3.34 -21.83 -20.47
C ILE A 199 -1.84 -22.08 -20.67
N THR A 200 -1.03 -21.03 -20.58
CA THR A 200 0.43 -21.14 -20.60
C THR A 200 0.91 -21.97 -19.40
N PRO A 201 1.70 -23.04 -19.61
CA PRO A 201 2.29 -23.82 -18.53
C PRO A 201 3.14 -22.95 -17.60
N ARG A 202 2.95 -23.11 -16.30
CA ARG A 202 3.55 -22.25 -15.28
C ARG A 202 3.83 -22.98 -13.98
N ASP A 203 4.87 -22.54 -13.30
CA ASP A 203 5.14 -22.86 -11.90
C ASP A 203 4.82 -21.63 -11.03
N PHE A 204 4.74 -21.82 -9.71
CA PHE A 204 4.42 -20.77 -8.77
C PHE A 204 5.54 -20.56 -7.76
N ARG A 205 5.97 -19.32 -7.59
CA ARG A 205 6.81 -18.88 -6.47
C ARG A 205 5.90 -18.47 -5.33
N GLN A 206 6.19 -18.96 -4.14
CA GLN A 206 5.33 -18.78 -2.96
C GLN A 206 6.13 -18.18 -1.81
N ILE A 207 5.58 -17.12 -1.23
CA ILE A 207 6.08 -16.48 -0.03
C ILE A 207 5.04 -16.71 1.07
N PRO A 208 5.41 -17.42 2.15
CA PRO A 208 4.51 -17.67 3.27
C PRO A 208 4.02 -16.37 3.91
N THR A 209 2.91 -16.47 4.64
CA THR A 209 2.38 -15.42 5.52
C THR A 209 2.14 -16.05 6.89
N PHE A 210 1.73 -15.27 7.89
CA PHE A 210 1.36 -15.87 9.16
C PHE A 210 0.11 -16.75 9.04
N GLY A 211 -0.90 -16.28 8.31
CA GLY A 211 -2.18 -16.98 8.17
C GLY A 211 -2.13 -18.18 7.23
N ARG A 212 -1.16 -18.25 6.29
CA ARG A 212 -1.04 -19.33 5.31
C ARG A 212 0.41 -19.52 4.85
N GLU A 213 0.85 -20.78 4.75
CA GLU A 213 2.16 -21.15 4.18
C GLU A 213 2.19 -21.01 2.64
N SER A 214 1.04 -21.02 1.98
CA SER A 214 0.90 -20.99 0.52
C SER A 214 -0.30 -20.15 0.05
N GLY A 215 -0.23 -19.66 -1.18
CA GLY A 215 -1.35 -19.01 -1.88
C GLY A 215 -1.71 -17.59 -1.45
N SER A 216 -0.93 -16.93 -0.59
CA SER A 216 -1.11 -15.52 -0.22
C SER A 216 -0.27 -14.59 -1.12
N PHE A 217 1.06 -14.60 -0.94
CA PHE A 217 1.98 -13.87 -1.81
C PHE A 217 2.57 -14.84 -2.83
N VAL A 218 1.95 -14.87 -4.01
CA VAL A 218 2.26 -15.84 -5.08
C VAL A 218 2.40 -15.13 -6.43
N TYR A 219 3.36 -15.58 -7.23
CA TYR A 219 3.48 -15.16 -8.63
C TYR A 219 3.86 -16.33 -9.53
N ALA A 220 3.38 -16.27 -10.77
CA ALA A 220 3.62 -17.30 -11.76
C ALA A 220 4.92 -17.03 -12.52
N VAL A 221 5.64 -18.11 -12.84
CA VAL A 221 6.82 -18.11 -13.71
C VAL A 221 6.65 -19.19 -14.78
N PRO A 222 7.38 -19.12 -15.91
CA PRO A 222 7.37 -20.20 -16.89
C PRO A 222 7.72 -21.54 -16.24
N LYS A 223 7.06 -22.61 -16.71
CA LYS A 223 7.29 -23.95 -16.18
C LYS A 223 8.77 -24.34 -16.35
N GLY A 224 9.37 -24.88 -15.31
CA GLY A 224 10.77 -25.32 -15.29
C GLY A 224 11.79 -24.19 -15.12
N THR A 225 11.36 -22.93 -14.97
CA THR A 225 12.29 -21.84 -14.65
C THR A 225 12.93 -22.10 -13.27
N PRO A 226 14.27 -22.10 -13.15
CA PRO A 226 14.95 -22.19 -11.86
C PRO A 226 14.70 -20.97 -10.98
N GLU A 227 14.87 -21.11 -9.66
CA GLU A 227 14.78 -19.96 -8.74
C GLU A 227 15.93 -18.98 -9.04
N THR A 228 15.59 -17.71 -9.22
CA THR A 228 16.55 -16.65 -9.53
C THR A 228 17.14 -16.03 -8.26
N ASP A 229 18.19 -15.23 -8.39
CA ASP A 229 18.73 -14.48 -7.25
C ASP A 229 17.72 -13.47 -6.68
N GLU A 230 16.85 -12.91 -7.52
CA GLU A 230 15.78 -12.01 -7.11
C GLU A 230 14.74 -12.77 -6.27
N ASP A 231 14.30 -13.95 -6.73
CA ASP A 231 13.40 -14.83 -5.97
C ASP A 231 13.99 -15.17 -4.59
N ARG A 232 15.27 -15.57 -4.56
CA ARG A 232 15.97 -15.92 -3.31
C ARG A 232 16.07 -14.74 -2.36
N ARG A 233 16.41 -13.54 -2.86
CA ARG A 233 16.46 -12.31 -2.04
C ARG A 233 15.09 -11.93 -1.49
N LEU A 234 14.05 -12.01 -2.32
CA LEU A 234 12.68 -11.69 -1.94
C LEU A 234 12.21 -12.64 -0.83
N LYS A 235 12.40 -13.96 -1.03
CA LYS A 235 12.07 -14.99 -0.05
C LYS A 235 12.84 -14.84 1.26
N ALA A 236 14.14 -14.58 1.20
CA ALA A 236 14.97 -14.40 2.39
C ALA A 236 14.50 -13.20 3.23
N ARG A 237 14.29 -12.05 2.57
CA ARG A 237 13.81 -10.82 3.24
C ARG A 237 12.41 -10.99 3.82
N ALA A 238 11.51 -11.66 3.10
CA ALA A 238 10.17 -11.97 3.59
C ALA A 238 10.20 -12.93 4.79
N GLY A 239 11.13 -13.89 4.78
CA GLY A 239 11.38 -14.80 5.90
C GLY A 239 11.82 -14.08 7.17
N GLN A 240 12.72 -13.09 7.07
CA GLN A 240 13.15 -12.27 8.19
C GLN A 240 11.98 -11.49 8.81
N ILE A 241 11.22 -10.78 7.97
CA ILE A 241 10.04 -10.02 8.41
C ILE A 241 9.01 -10.93 9.09
N LEU A 242 8.72 -12.10 8.49
CA LEU A 242 7.75 -13.04 9.04
C LEU A 242 8.22 -13.65 10.36
N ALA A 243 9.52 -13.96 10.48
CA ALA A 243 10.09 -14.49 11.72
C ALA A 243 9.97 -13.46 12.85
N GLU A 244 10.27 -12.20 12.59
CA GLU A 244 10.14 -11.13 13.58
C GLU A 244 8.68 -10.86 13.94
N TYR A 245 7.77 -10.87 12.95
CA TYR A 245 6.34 -10.78 13.21
C TYR A 245 5.85 -11.92 14.11
N LYS A 246 6.25 -13.17 13.84
CA LYS A 246 5.88 -14.34 14.68
C LYS A 246 6.30 -14.15 16.14
N LYS A 247 7.53 -13.66 16.39
CA LYS A 247 8.03 -13.37 17.75
C LYS A 247 7.21 -12.28 18.45
N ARG A 248 6.96 -11.16 17.76
CA ARG A 248 6.18 -10.04 18.30
C ARG A 248 4.74 -10.42 18.55
N ARG A 249 4.10 -11.11 17.60
CA ARG A 249 2.73 -11.58 17.73
C ARG A 249 2.54 -12.45 18.98
N ALA A 250 3.52 -13.31 19.29
CA ALA A 250 3.50 -14.12 20.51
C ALA A 250 3.50 -13.27 21.81
N ARG A 251 4.10 -12.08 21.82
CA ARG A 251 4.14 -11.16 22.97
C ARG A 251 2.88 -10.30 23.09
N PHE A 252 2.31 -9.87 21.96
CA PHE A 252 1.28 -8.84 21.93
C PHE A 252 -0.14 -9.33 21.67
N ILE A 253 -0.32 -10.51 21.05
CA ILE A 253 -1.63 -11.00 20.61
C ILE A 253 -2.11 -12.19 21.44
N GLY A 254 -3.33 -12.09 21.97
CA GLY A 254 -3.98 -13.09 22.81
C GLY A 254 -4.74 -12.47 24.00
N PRO A 255 -5.46 -13.27 24.79
CA PRO A 255 -6.21 -12.78 25.96
C PRO A 255 -5.32 -12.01 26.94
N GLY A 256 -5.76 -10.82 27.34
CA GLY A 256 -5.05 -9.95 28.30
C GLY A 256 -3.75 -9.31 27.79
N LYS A 257 -3.38 -9.51 26.52
CA LYS A 257 -2.18 -8.90 25.94
C LYS A 257 -2.46 -7.53 25.32
N PRO A 258 -1.43 -6.70 25.09
CA PRO A 258 -1.62 -5.30 24.66
C PRO A 258 -2.30 -5.06 23.30
N GLY A 259 -2.36 -6.06 22.41
CA GLY A 259 -3.04 -5.95 21.12
C GLY A 259 -2.16 -5.52 19.94
N ILE A 260 -2.76 -5.46 18.75
CA ILE A 260 -2.04 -5.30 17.47
C ILE A 260 -1.51 -3.89 17.25
N VAL A 261 -2.21 -2.87 17.76
CA VAL A 261 -1.77 -1.48 17.68
C VAL A 261 -0.51 -1.28 18.53
N ALA A 262 -0.48 -1.85 19.73
CA ALA A 262 0.70 -1.82 20.59
C ALA A 262 1.88 -2.56 19.94
N LEU A 263 1.64 -3.70 19.28
CA LEU A 263 2.68 -4.42 18.52
C LEU A 263 3.32 -3.52 17.46
N LEU A 264 2.50 -2.85 16.65
CA LEU A 264 2.99 -2.00 15.56
C LEU A 264 3.72 -0.78 16.08
N ARG A 265 3.20 -0.12 17.11
CA ARG A 265 3.86 1.02 17.77
C ARG A 265 5.21 0.61 18.35
N ASP A 266 5.29 -0.53 19.04
CA ASP A 266 6.55 -1.09 19.55
C ASP A 266 7.54 -1.38 18.41
N TRP A 267 7.06 -1.87 17.26
CA TRP A 267 7.92 -2.17 16.12
C TRP A 267 8.42 -0.91 15.40
N PHE A 268 7.60 0.14 15.35
CA PHE A 268 7.88 1.36 14.59
C PHE A 268 8.53 2.45 15.44
N THR A 269 8.62 2.28 16.75
CA THR A 269 9.26 3.27 17.64
C THR A 269 10.76 3.04 17.70
N ASN A 270 11.55 4.07 17.41
CA ASN A 270 13.01 4.03 17.55
C ASN A 270 13.47 4.39 18.97
N GLU A 271 14.78 4.38 19.21
CA GLU A 271 15.39 4.72 20.51
C GLU A 271 15.09 6.15 20.98
N LYS A 272 14.73 7.05 20.07
CA LYS A 272 14.35 8.44 20.37
C LYS A 272 12.85 8.60 20.67
N GLY A 273 12.09 7.50 20.64
CA GLY A 273 10.64 7.52 20.85
C GLY A 273 9.84 7.95 19.62
N GLU A 274 10.47 8.05 18.44
CA GLU A 274 9.81 8.46 17.20
C GLU A 274 9.22 7.24 16.50
N CYS A 275 7.97 7.32 16.06
CA CYS A 275 7.24 6.22 15.46
C CYS A 275 7.11 6.38 13.94
N ALA A 276 7.71 5.46 13.18
CA ALA A 276 7.65 5.47 11.72
C ALA A 276 7.83 4.04 11.16
N PRO A 277 7.17 3.68 10.05
CA PRO A 277 7.33 2.35 9.45
C PRO A 277 8.78 2.03 9.06
N GLU A 278 9.59 3.04 8.75
CA GLU A 278 11.01 2.93 8.41
C GLU A 278 11.89 2.47 9.58
N ASN A 279 11.40 2.62 10.82
CA ASN A 279 12.13 2.21 12.01
C ASN A 279 12.03 0.70 12.25
N ALA A 280 11.12 -0.01 11.58
CA ALA A 280 11.00 -1.45 11.73
C ALA A 280 12.33 -2.17 11.41
N ARG A 281 12.71 -3.12 12.26
CA ARG A 281 13.91 -3.97 12.12
C ARG A 281 13.51 -5.44 12.09
N PHE A 282 14.25 -6.26 11.34
CA PHE A 282 14.02 -7.69 11.12
C PHE A 282 15.30 -8.40 10.67
#